data_AF-A0A969T920-F1
#
_entry.id   AF-A0A969T920-F1
#
_cell.length_a   1.000
_cell.length_b   1.000
_cell.length_c   1.000
_cell.angle_alpha   90.00
_cell.angle_beta   90.00
_cell.angle_gamma   90.00
#
_symmetry.space_group_name_H-M   'P 1'
#
loop_
_entity.id
_entity.type
_entity.pdbx_description
1 polymer ?
#
loop_
_entity_poly.entity_id
_entity_poly.type
_entity_poly.pdbx_seq_one_letter_code
_entity_poly.pdbx_strand_id
1 'polypeptide(L)'
;MKSFLFIQLSILLFISSCSENTNQEIKLIDAEAFKTIVDDKQTELYTLKNKNGTVVQITNYGGRIVSLWVKDKIGNFDDIVLGYDSISKYLTSNESYFGALIGRYGNRIAEGKFTLNDSVYQLPVNNGKNHLHG
;
A
#
# COMPACT_ATOMS: atom_id res chain seq x y z
N MET A 1 12.22 -46.23 49.96
CA MET A 1 11.48 -46.22 48.67
C MET A 1 10.77 -44.87 48.43
N LYS A 2 11.50 -43.74 48.48
CA LYS A 2 10.93 -42.39 48.28
C LYS A 2 11.61 -41.59 47.16
N SER A 3 12.57 -42.21 46.45
CA SER A 3 13.36 -41.54 45.41
C SER A 3 12.79 -41.69 43.99
N PHE A 4 11.78 -42.55 43.79
CA PHE A 4 11.18 -42.77 42.46
C PHE A 4 9.95 -41.91 42.18
N LEU A 5 9.42 -41.20 43.19
CA LEU A 5 8.20 -40.39 43.06
C LEU A 5 8.45 -38.99 42.49
N PHE A 6 9.71 -38.54 42.43
CA PHE A 6 10.06 -37.21 41.94
C PHE A 6 10.44 -37.16 40.45
N ILE A 7 10.65 -38.32 39.81
CA ILE A 7 11.06 -38.39 38.39
C ILE A 7 9.84 -38.40 37.45
N GLN A 8 8.63 -38.71 37.94
CA GLN A 8 7.42 -38.66 37.11
C GLN A 8 6.76 -37.27 37.03
N LEU A 9 7.17 -36.28 37.84
CA LEU A 9 6.56 -34.95 37.83
C LEU A 9 7.27 -33.94 36.89
N SER A 10 8.45 -34.29 36.39
CA SER A 10 9.29 -33.40 35.56
C SER A 10 9.09 -33.58 34.04
N ILE A 11 8.31 -34.58 33.61
CA ILE A 11 8.08 -34.87 32.18
C ILE A 11 6.79 -34.20 31.65
N LEU A 12 5.90 -33.69 32.51
CA LEU A 12 4.61 -33.12 32.10
C LEU A 12 4.63 -31.63 31.71
N LEU A 13 5.76 -30.93 31.80
CA LEU A 13 5.84 -29.47 31.61
C LEU A 13 6.42 -29.01 30.27
N PHE A 14 6.68 -29.92 29.32
CA PHE A 14 7.37 -29.59 28.06
C PHE A 14 6.53 -29.58 26.77
N ILE A 15 5.19 -29.70 26.84
CA ILE A 15 4.36 -29.88 25.63
C ILE A 15 3.40 -28.72 25.31
N SER A 16 3.49 -27.57 25.98
CA SER A 16 2.74 -26.37 25.58
C SER A 16 3.66 -25.27 25.06
N SER A 17 4.39 -25.58 24.00
CA SER A 17 4.74 -24.54 23.02
C SER A 17 3.83 -24.74 21.82
N CYS A 18 2.55 -24.38 22.00
CA CYS A 18 1.69 -24.10 20.87
C CYS A 18 2.29 -22.86 20.20
N SER A 19 3.06 -23.07 19.13
CA SER A 19 3.22 -22.05 18.11
C SER A 19 1.84 -21.87 17.50
N GLU A 20 1.05 -20.95 18.04
CA GLU A 20 -0.13 -20.45 17.36
C GLU A 20 0.37 -19.83 16.05
N ASN A 21 0.32 -20.60 14.96
CA ASN A 21 0.25 -20.02 13.62
C ASN A 21 -1.10 -19.31 13.55
N THR A 22 -1.17 -18.12 14.13
CA THR A 22 -2.25 -17.18 13.86
C THR A 22 -2.18 -16.89 12.37
N ASN A 23 -3.03 -17.56 11.59
CA ASN A 23 -3.33 -17.13 10.23
C ASN A 23 -4.00 -15.76 10.35
N GLN A 24 -3.19 -14.70 10.42
CA GLN A 24 -3.67 -13.35 10.47
C GLN A 24 -4.45 -13.05 9.19
N GLU A 25 -5.70 -12.62 9.35
CA GLU A 25 -6.58 -12.32 8.24
C GLU A 25 -6.19 -10.98 7.60
N ILE A 26 -6.02 -10.98 6.27
CA ILE A 26 -5.80 -9.76 5.49
C ILE A 26 -7.12 -9.00 5.39
N LYS A 27 -7.18 -7.79 5.95
CA LYS A 27 -8.35 -6.93 5.85
C LYS A 27 -8.26 -6.06 4.60
N LEU A 28 -8.89 -6.52 3.52
CA LEU A 28 -8.96 -5.77 2.27
C LEU A 28 -9.82 -4.51 2.42
N ILE A 29 -9.43 -3.47 1.69
CA ILE A 29 -10.23 -2.26 1.51
C ILE A 29 -11.43 -2.61 0.62
N ASP A 30 -12.60 -2.06 0.96
CA ASP A 30 -13.83 -2.26 0.23
C ASP A 30 -13.76 -1.64 -1.18
N ALA A 31 -13.97 -2.47 -2.21
CA ALA A 31 -13.93 -2.02 -3.60
C ALA A 31 -15.09 -1.07 -3.95
N GLU A 32 -16.23 -1.16 -3.27
CA GLU A 32 -17.36 -0.25 -3.50
C GLU A 32 -17.01 1.20 -3.13
N ALA A 33 -16.14 1.39 -2.12
CA ALA A 33 -15.65 2.71 -1.71
C ALA A 33 -14.79 3.40 -2.78
N PHE A 34 -14.47 2.72 -3.88
CA PHE A 34 -13.74 3.24 -5.03
C PHE A 34 -14.55 3.31 -6.31
N LYS A 35 -15.85 2.97 -6.28
CA LYS A 35 -16.72 3.07 -7.45
C LYS A 35 -17.41 4.43 -7.51
N THR A 36 -16.90 5.31 -8.36
CA THR A 36 -17.54 6.58 -8.72
C THR A 36 -17.12 7.03 -10.11
N ILE A 37 -17.69 8.13 -10.60
CA ILE A 37 -17.28 8.80 -11.83
C ILE A 37 -16.39 10.00 -11.47
N VAL A 38 -15.18 10.05 -12.02
CA VAL A 38 -14.25 11.18 -11.95
C VAL A 38 -13.84 11.54 -13.36
N ASP A 39 -14.02 12.80 -13.77
CA ASP A 39 -13.73 13.28 -15.12
C ASP A 39 -14.31 12.37 -16.22
N ASP A 40 -15.60 12.05 -16.10
CA ASP A 40 -16.37 11.15 -16.99
C ASP A 40 -15.81 9.72 -17.11
N LYS A 41 -14.94 9.30 -16.18
CA LYS A 41 -14.36 7.95 -16.13
C LYS A 41 -14.75 7.23 -14.87
N GLN A 42 -15.11 5.95 -15.03
CA GLN A 42 -15.38 5.07 -13.91
C GLN A 42 -14.09 4.76 -13.14
N THR A 43 -14.18 4.90 -11.82
CA THR A 43 -13.13 4.48 -10.89
C THR A 43 -13.45 3.11 -10.30
N GLU A 44 -12.42 2.31 -10.07
CA GLU A 44 -12.49 0.94 -9.55
C GLU A 44 -11.26 0.62 -8.69
N LEU A 45 -11.35 -0.44 -7.89
CA LEU A 45 -10.25 -1.01 -7.09
C LEU A 45 -10.04 -2.48 -7.48
N TYR A 46 -8.81 -2.83 -7.84
CA TYR A 46 -8.42 -4.16 -8.28
C TYR A 46 -7.52 -4.81 -7.24
N THR A 47 -7.81 -6.07 -6.91
CA THR A 47 -7.01 -6.86 -5.94
C THR A 47 -6.18 -7.91 -6.69
N LEU A 48 -4.86 -7.90 -6.48
CA LEU A 48 -3.93 -8.89 -7.03
C LEU A 48 -3.29 -9.66 -5.87
N LYS A 49 -3.23 -10.99 -5.97
CA LYS A 49 -2.60 -11.88 -4.99
C LYS A 49 -1.60 -12.81 -5.67
N ASN A 50 -0.38 -12.91 -5.13
CA ASN A 50 0.62 -13.85 -5.62
C ASN A 50 0.59 -15.19 -4.85
N LYS A 51 1.36 -16.18 -5.33
CA LYS A 51 1.48 -17.52 -4.71
C LYS A 51 2.07 -17.51 -3.29
N ASN A 52 2.80 -16.47 -2.91
CA ASN A 52 3.41 -16.33 -1.58
C ASN A 52 2.45 -15.65 -0.58
N GLY A 53 1.26 -15.24 -1.04
CA GLY A 53 0.24 -14.60 -0.24
C GLY A 53 0.35 -13.08 -0.14
N THR A 54 1.32 -12.44 -0.80
CA THR A 54 1.34 -10.97 -0.94
C THR A 54 0.09 -10.52 -1.67
N VAL A 55 -0.59 -9.50 -1.14
CA VAL A 55 -1.78 -8.92 -1.75
C VAL A 55 -1.58 -7.43 -1.96
N VAL A 56 -1.92 -6.93 -3.15
CA VAL A 56 -1.91 -5.49 -3.45
C VAL A 56 -3.29 -5.09 -3.96
N GLN A 57 -3.77 -3.93 -3.53
CA GLN A 57 -4.96 -3.30 -4.11
C GLN A 57 -4.56 -2.04 -4.87
N ILE A 58 -4.99 -1.92 -6.11
CA ILE A 58 -4.63 -0.83 -7.03
C ILE A 58 -5.91 -0.20 -7.56
N THR A 59 -6.03 1.13 -7.52
CA THR A 59 -7.13 1.82 -8.19
C THR A 59 -6.71 2.33 -9.57
N ASN A 60 -7.64 2.30 -10.53
CA ASN A 60 -7.43 2.95 -11.84
C ASN A 60 -7.44 4.49 -11.75
N TYR A 61 -7.82 5.08 -10.62
CA TYR A 61 -7.65 6.50 -10.36
C TYR A 61 -6.18 6.83 -10.09
N GLY A 62 -5.48 7.37 -11.09
CA GLY A 62 -4.05 7.70 -10.98
C GLY A 62 -3.13 6.48 -10.83
N GLY A 63 -3.62 5.27 -11.12
CA GLY A 63 -2.84 4.03 -11.03
C GLY A 63 -2.26 3.79 -9.64
N ARG A 64 -3.00 4.12 -8.59
CA ARG A 64 -2.46 4.18 -7.22
C ARG A 64 -2.39 2.82 -6.56
N ILE A 65 -1.28 2.50 -5.90
CA ILE A 65 -1.25 1.46 -4.87
C ILE A 65 -1.99 1.97 -3.63
N VAL A 66 -3.07 1.30 -3.25
CA VAL A 66 -3.94 1.68 -2.13
C VAL A 66 -3.60 0.89 -0.86
N SER A 67 -3.29 -0.40 -1.00
CA SER A 67 -2.79 -1.27 0.08
C SER A 67 -1.79 -2.28 -0.47
N LEU A 68 -0.84 -2.69 0.35
CA LEU A 68 0.18 -3.69 0.04
C LEU A 68 0.46 -4.55 1.27
N TRP A 69 -0.18 -5.71 1.33
CA TRP A 69 -0.06 -6.67 2.40
C TRP A 69 1.11 -7.63 2.16
N VAL A 70 2.11 -7.60 3.04
CA VAL A 70 3.31 -8.46 2.98
C VAL A 70 3.54 -9.17 4.31
N LYS A 71 4.23 -10.32 4.27
CA LYS A 71 4.63 -11.03 5.47
C LYS A 71 5.89 -10.42 6.08
N ASP A 72 5.92 -10.29 7.40
CA ASP A 72 7.14 -10.05 8.17
C ASP A 72 7.99 -11.32 8.33
N LYS A 73 9.07 -11.23 9.11
CA LYS A 73 10.02 -12.34 9.36
C LYS A 73 9.43 -13.54 10.12
N ILE A 74 8.33 -13.35 10.85
CA ILE A 74 7.64 -14.41 11.61
C ILE A 74 6.34 -14.86 10.93
N GLY A 75 6.03 -14.29 9.77
CA GLY A 75 4.92 -14.70 8.91
C GLY A 75 3.63 -13.87 9.06
N ASN A 76 3.64 -12.83 9.89
CA ASN A 76 2.48 -11.96 10.10
C ASN A 76 2.31 -11.01 8.91
N PHE A 77 1.07 -10.75 8.52
CA PHE A 77 0.76 -9.84 7.42
C PHE A 77 0.57 -8.41 7.93
N ASP A 78 1.12 -7.43 7.21
CA ASP A 78 0.81 -6.02 7.47
C ASP A 78 0.70 -5.24 6.16
N ASP A 79 -0.13 -4.19 6.18
CA ASP A 79 -0.21 -3.22 5.08
C ASP A 79 0.91 -2.19 5.23
N ILE A 80 1.87 -2.23 4.31
CA ILE A 80 3.11 -1.45 4.42
C ILE A 80 3.10 -0.14 3.64
N VAL A 81 1.95 0.30 3.13
CA VAL A 81 1.82 1.57 2.40
C VAL A 81 0.86 2.53 3.10
N LEU A 82 1.11 3.83 2.91
CA LEU A 82 0.19 4.89 3.34
C LEU A 82 -0.83 5.15 2.23
N GLY A 83 -2.07 5.40 2.63
CA GLY A 83 -3.16 5.69 1.70
C GLY A 83 -4.48 5.95 2.40
N TYR A 84 -5.55 5.96 1.60
CA TYR A 84 -6.92 6.11 2.07
C TYR A 84 -7.77 4.91 1.68
N ASP A 85 -8.85 4.69 2.42
CA ASP A 85 -9.80 3.60 2.27
C ASP A 85 -10.95 3.89 1.29
N SER A 86 -10.91 5.02 0.57
CA SER A 86 -11.98 5.46 -0.33
C SER A 86 -11.50 6.47 -1.38
N ILE A 87 -12.14 6.45 -2.55
CA ILE A 87 -11.86 7.43 -3.62
C ILE A 87 -12.15 8.87 -3.18
N SER A 88 -13.20 9.09 -2.38
CA SER A 88 -13.58 10.41 -1.89
C SER A 88 -12.46 11.08 -1.08
N LYS A 89 -11.73 10.32 -0.25
CA LYS A 89 -10.58 10.84 0.51
C LYS A 89 -9.41 11.19 -0.40
N TYR A 90 -9.13 10.40 -1.44
CA TYR A 90 -8.11 10.75 -2.44
C TYR A 90 -8.44 12.04 -3.21
N LEU A 91 -9.73 12.31 -3.46
CA LEU A 91 -10.19 13.51 -4.18
C LEU A 91 -10.17 14.78 -3.30
N THR A 92 -10.30 14.63 -1.99
CA THR A 92 -10.48 15.77 -1.06
C THR A 92 -9.27 16.02 -0.14
N SER A 93 -8.30 15.10 -0.12
CA SER A 93 -7.10 15.24 0.70
C SER A 93 -6.15 16.31 0.17
N ASN A 94 -5.41 16.93 1.08
CA ASN A 94 -4.27 17.80 0.76
C ASN A 94 -3.02 17.01 0.32
N GLU A 95 -2.96 15.70 0.58
CA GLU A 95 -1.87 14.83 0.10
C GLU A 95 -2.30 14.13 -1.20
N SER A 96 -1.76 14.59 -2.32
CA SER A 96 -2.20 14.18 -3.65
C SER A 96 -1.45 12.96 -4.22
N TYR A 97 -0.33 12.52 -3.64
CA TYR A 97 0.60 11.61 -4.32
C TYR A 97 0.75 10.23 -3.68
N PHE A 98 0.05 9.93 -2.57
CA PHE A 98 0.06 8.58 -2.00
C PHE A 98 -0.29 7.52 -3.06
N GLY A 99 0.65 6.58 -3.19
CA GLY A 99 0.58 5.44 -4.11
C GLY A 99 0.57 5.77 -5.60
N ALA A 100 0.56 7.05 -6.01
CA ALA A 100 0.26 7.45 -7.37
C ALA A 100 1.32 7.08 -8.40
N LEU A 101 0.86 6.71 -9.59
CA LEU A 101 1.68 6.71 -10.79
C LEU A 101 1.87 8.17 -11.24
N ILE A 102 3.11 8.65 -11.14
CA ILE A 102 3.48 10.03 -11.45
C ILE A 102 3.87 10.20 -12.92
N GLY A 103 3.32 11.21 -13.60
CA GLY A 103 3.68 11.53 -14.99
C GLY A 103 2.97 12.79 -15.52
N ARG A 104 3.43 13.38 -16.63
CA ARG A 104 4.43 12.86 -17.60
C ARG A 104 5.89 12.95 -17.17
N TYR A 105 6.22 13.81 -16.20
CA TYR A 105 7.57 13.90 -15.63
C TYR A 105 7.52 13.83 -14.10
N GLY A 106 8.23 12.87 -13.53
CA GLY A 106 8.36 12.75 -12.07
C GLY A 106 9.36 13.76 -11.53
N ASN A 107 9.03 14.38 -10.39
CA ASN A 107 9.81 15.42 -9.72
C ASN A 107 9.72 16.78 -10.44
N ARG A 108 10.71 17.65 -10.21
CA ARG A 108 10.65 19.07 -10.54
C ARG A 108 11.28 19.40 -11.89
N ILE A 109 10.68 20.35 -12.59
CA ILE A 109 11.28 21.09 -13.71
C ILE A 109 11.43 22.55 -13.25
N ALA A 110 12.68 23.03 -13.26
CA ALA A 110 13.02 24.37 -12.81
C ALA A 110 12.26 25.43 -13.64
N GLU A 111 11.65 26.39 -12.95
CA GLU A 111 10.85 27.46 -13.59
C GLU A 111 9.67 26.95 -14.45
N GLY A 112 9.36 25.65 -14.36
CA GLY A 112 8.44 24.98 -15.28
C GLY A 112 8.87 25.08 -16.74
N LYS A 113 10.17 25.29 -17.01
CA LYS A 113 10.66 25.64 -18.35
C LYS A 113 11.72 24.68 -18.81
N PHE A 114 11.60 24.22 -20.04
CA PHE A 114 12.63 23.39 -20.69
C PHE A 114 12.66 23.65 -22.20
N THR A 115 13.74 23.23 -22.85
CA THR A 115 13.90 23.32 -24.31
C THR A 115 13.97 21.91 -24.90
N LEU A 116 13.24 21.68 -25.98
CA LEU A 116 13.26 20.42 -26.73
C LEU A 116 13.19 20.75 -28.23
N ASN A 117 14.12 20.23 -29.03
CA ASN A 117 14.22 20.50 -30.48
C ASN A 117 14.11 21.99 -30.82
N ASP A 118 14.97 22.81 -30.19
CA ASP A 118 15.03 24.27 -30.34
C ASP A 118 13.77 25.06 -29.95
N SER A 119 12.74 24.37 -29.43
CA SER A 119 11.50 24.97 -28.95
C SER A 119 11.50 25.05 -27.43
N VAL A 120 11.17 26.23 -26.91
CA VAL A 120 11.02 26.47 -25.47
C VAL A 120 9.58 26.16 -25.05
N TYR A 121 9.43 25.30 -24.05
CA TYR A 121 8.14 24.92 -23.48
C TYR A 121 8.00 25.49 -22.08
N GLN A 122 6.84 26.08 -21.81
CA GLN A 122 6.44 26.52 -20.48
C GLN A 122 5.33 25.60 -19.95
N LEU A 123 5.55 25.06 -18.77
CA LEU A 123 4.62 24.22 -18.02
C LEU A 123 3.96 25.02 -16.89
N PRO A 124 2.82 24.54 -16.34
CA PRO A 124 2.22 25.13 -15.16
C PRO A 124 3.19 25.17 -13.98
N VAL A 125 3.34 26.31 -13.32
CA VAL A 125 4.17 26.44 -12.12
C VAL A 125 3.31 26.12 -10.90
N ASN A 126 3.28 24.83 -10.53
CA ASN A 126 2.43 24.30 -9.47
C ASN A 126 3.18 24.04 -8.14
N ASN A 127 4.48 24.32 -8.07
CA ASN A 127 5.28 24.15 -6.86
C ASN A 127 6.30 25.28 -6.67
N GLY A 128 5.86 26.37 -6.05
CA GLY A 128 6.69 27.56 -5.84
C GLY A 128 7.04 28.21 -7.18
N LYS A 129 8.31 28.17 -7.58
CA LYS A 129 8.75 28.60 -8.92
C LYS A 129 8.82 27.46 -9.93
N ASN A 130 8.62 26.21 -9.51
CA ASN A 130 8.85 25.04 -10.34
C ASN A 130 7.55 24.37 -10.78
N HIS A 131 7.66 23.51 -11.78
CA HIS A 131 6.65 22.51 -12.11
C HIS A 131 7.00 21.19 -11.43
N LEU A 132 6.04 20.45 -10.87
CA LEU A 132 6.23 19.24 -10.08
C LEU A 132 5.22 18.16 -10.53
N HIS A 133 5.74 16.94 -10.73
CA HIS A 133 4.95 15.71 -10.85
C HIS A 133 3.94 15.63 -12.00
N GLY A 134 4.22 16.26 -13.15
CA GLY A 134 3.54 15.89 -14.39
C GLY A 134 3.17 17.01 -15.34
#